data_AF-A0A7Z0AZJ5-F1
#
_entry.id   AF-A0A7Z0AZJ5-F1
#
_cell.length_a   1.000
_cell.length_b   1.000
_cell.length_c   1.000
_cell.angle_alpha   90.00
_cell.angle_beta   90.00
_cell.angle_gamma   90.00
#
_symmetry.space_group_name_H-M   'P 1'
#
loop_
_entity.id
_entity.type
_entity.pdbx_description
1 polymer ?
#
loop_
_entity_poly.entity_id
_entity_poly.type
_entity_poly.pdbx_seq_one_letter_code
_entity_poly.pdbx_strand_id
1 'polypeptide(L)' 'MTSYDAQCLMIAAGLGLGVMPRAIAQEQAAKLGLSIVTLTDSWAERDLLLAVRSLEALPVACRMLVAHLRGG' A
#
# COMPACT_ATOMS: atom_id res chain seq x y z
N MET A 1 -14.34 7.03 3.11
CA MET A 1 -13.36 6.68 4.16
C MET A 1 -12.70 5.40 3.72
N THR A 2 -11.39 5.41 3.46
CA THR A 2 -10.71 4.16 3.09
C THR A 2 -10.65 3.23 4.30
N SER A 3 -10.52 1.91 4.10
CA SER A 3 -10.47 0.96 5.21
C SER A 3 -9.34 1.27 6.20
N TYR A 4 -8.23 1.86 5.73
CA TYR A 4 -7.09 2.20 6.56
C TYR A 4 -7.32 3.44 7.43
N ASP A 5 -8.04 4.46 6.95
CA ASP A 5 -8.36 5.64 7.76
C ASP A 5 -9.18 5.25 9.00
N ALA A 6 -10.21 4.42 8.78
CA ALA A 6 -11.04 3.89 9.85
C ALA A 6 -10.20 3.10 10.87
N GLN A 7 -9.31 2.23 10.37
CA GLN A 7 -8.40 1.45 11.21
C GLN A 7 -7.47 2.35 12.03
N CYS A 8 -6.88 3.38 11.43
CA CYS A 8 -5.97 4.30 12.14
C CYS A 8 -6.68 5.10 13.23
N LEU A 9 -7.92 5.54 12.97
CA LEU A 9 -8.74 6.22 13.99
C LEU A 9 -9.06 5.29 15.17
N MET A 10 -9.37 4.01 14.92
CA MET A 10 -9.60 3.04 15.99
C MET A 10 -8.33 2.77 16.81
N ILE A 11 -7.17 2.67 16.15
CA ILE A 11 -5.87 2.50 16.83
C ILE A 11 -5.55 3.73 17.70
N ALA A 12 -5.78 4.94 17.18
CA ALA A 12 -5.58 6.18 17.93
C ALA A 12 -6.52 6.30 19.14
N ALA A 13 -7.71 5.70 19.05
CA ALA A 13 -8.64 5.57 20.16
C ALA A 13 -8.26 4.44 21.16
N GLY A 14 -7.12 3.76 20.96
CA GLY A 14 -6.65 2.69 21.85
C GLY A 14 -7.35 1.34 21.66
N LEU A 15 -8.04 1.13 20.53
CA LEU A 15 -8.87 -0.06 20.31
C LEU A 15 -8.11 -1.24 19.69
N GLY A 16 -6.79 -1.12 19.45
CA GLY A 16 -5.97 -2.22 18.98
C GLY A 16 -4.74 -1.81 18.18
N LEU A 17 -4.27 -2.74 17.34
CA LEU A 17 -3.13 -2.59 16.43
C LEU A 17 -3.58 -2.81 14.98
N GLY A 18 -2.79 -2.34 14.02
CA GLY A 18 -3.04 -2.53 12.59
C GLY A 18 -1.77 -2.87 11.82
N VAL A 19 -1.94 -3.65 10.75
CA VAL A 19 -0.90 -3.97 9.78
C VAL A 19 -1.31 -3.37 8.45
N MET A 20 -0.44 -2.55 7.87
CA MET A 20 -0.73 -1.81 6.64
C MET A 20 0.59 -1.46 5.91
N PRO A 21 0.53 -1.06 4.63
CA PRO A 21 1.72 -0.62 3.90
C PRO A 21 2.42 0.55 4.59
N ARG A 22 3.77 0.54 4.57
CA ARG A 22 4.62 1.54 5.24
C ARG A 22 4.23 2.99 4.93
N ALA A 23 3.92 3.29 3.66
CA ALA A 23 3.55 4.64 3.24
C ALA A 23 2.30 5.16 3.98
N ILE A 24 1.28 4.32 4.15
CA ILE A 24 0.06 4.67 4.89
C ILE A 24 0.35 4.84 6.38
N ALA A 25 1.13 3.92 6.96
CA ALA A 25 1.51 3.98 8.37
C ALA A 25 2.28 5.28 8.68
N GLN A 26 3.24 5.67 7.84
CA GLN A 26 4.03 6.90 7.99
C GLN A 26 3.15 8.15 7.95
N GLU A 27 2.23 8.21 6.99
CA GLU A 27 1.31 9.35 6.85
C GLU A 27 0.39 9.49 8.08
N GLN A 28 -0.18 8.39 8.55
CA GLN A 28 -1.15 8.39 9.64
C GLN A 28 -0.50 8.54 11.01
N ALA A 29 0.67 7.94 11.23
CA ALA A 29 1.41 8.06 12.48
C ALA A 29 1.79 9.50 12.80
N ALA A 30 2.25 10.26 11.80
CA ALA A 30 2.55 11.68 11.97
C ALA A 30 1.29 12.50 12.34
N LYS A 31 0.13 12.18 11.75
CA LYS A 31 -1.13 12.89 11.98
C LYS A 31 -1.79 12.56 13.32
N LEU A 32 -1.70 11.31 13.75
CA LEU A 32 -2.45 10.77 14.90
C LEU A 32 -1.57 10.45 16.12
N GLY A 33 -0.27 10.74 16.06
CA GLY A 33 0.66 10.48 17.16
C GLY A 33 0.89 8.98 17.43
N LEU A 34 0.77 8.14 16.39
CA LEU A 34 0.95 6.69 16.52
C LEU A 34 2.42 6.30 16.42
N SER A 35 2.78 5.18 17.05
CA SER A 35 4.09 4.55 16.87
C SER A 35 4.04 3.51 15.76
N ILE A 36 5.13 3.38 15.01
CA ILE A 36 5.27 2.38 13.95
C ILE A 36 6.32 1.35 14.36
N VAL A 37 6.00 0.07 14.18
CA VAL A 37 6.94 -1.04 14.34
C VAL A 37 7.15 -1.70 12.97
N THR A 38 8.41 -1.91 12.57
CA THR A 38 8.72 -2.61 11.32
C THR A 38 8.56 -4.12 11.53
N LEU A 39 7.78 -4.75 10.67
CA LEU A 39 7.69 -6.21 10.59
C LEU A 39 8.92 -6.75 9.85
N THR A 40 9.53 -7.81 10.38
CA THR A 40 10.78 -8.39 9.84
C THR A 40 10.59 -9.78 9.24
N ASP A 41 9.36 -10.29 9.35
CA ASP A 41 8.98 -11.58 8.80
C ASP A 41 8.89 -11.54 7.28
N SER A 42 9.19 -12.65 6.61
CA SER A 42 9.16 -12.74 5.15
C SER A 42 7.78 -12.46 4.54
N TRP A 43 6.70 -12.69 5.28
CA TRP A 43 5.35 -12.39 4.82
C TRP A 43 5.06 -10.89 4.73
N ALA A 44 5.86 -10.04 5.38
CA ALA A 44 5.68 -8.59 5.39
C ALA A 44 6.20 -7.92 4.11
N GLU A 45 6.99 -8.63 3.30
CA GLU A 45 7.36 -8.20 1.96
C GLU A 45 6.14 -8.29 1.04
N ARG A 46 5.86 -7.20 0.33
CA ARG A 46 4.63 -7.06 -0.44
C ARG A 46 4.94 -6.89 -1.92
N ASP A 47 4.51 -7.87 -2.71
CA ASP A 47 4.61 -7.79 -4.17
C ASP A 47 3.44 -6.97 -4.76
N LEU A 48 3.79 -5.94 -5.54
CA LEU A 48 2.86 -5.25 -6.43
C LEU A 48 2.95 -5.85 -7.82
N LEU A 49 1.90 -6.56 -8.23
CA LEU A 49 1.86 -7.22 -9.52
C LEU A 49 0.99 -6.43 -10.52
N LEU A 50 1.49 -6.30 -11.74
CA LEU A 50 0.72 -5.82 -12.89
C LEU A 50 0.28 -7.02 -13.73
N ALA A 51 -1.00 -7.34 -13.70
CA ALA A 51 -1.57 -8.47 -14.44
C ALA A 51 -2.20 -8.02 -15.75
N VAL A 52 -1.76 -8.58 -16.86
CA VAL A 52 -2.34 -8.38 -18.19
C VAL A 52 -2.43 -9.72 -18.91
N ARG A 53 -3.46 -9.92 -19.73
CA ARG A 53 -3.63 -11.19 -20.46
C ARG A 53 -2.52 -11.43 -21.48
N SER A 54 -2.16 -10.40 -22.24
CA SER A 54 -1.03 -10.40 -23.18
C SER A 54 -0.55 -8.97 -23.34
N LEU A 55 0.74 -8.71 -23.12
CA LEU A 55 1.34 -7.38 -23.25
C LEU A 55 1.27 -6.88 -24.70
N GLU A 56 1.43 -7.77 -25.67
CA GLU A 56 1.43 -7.44 -27.11
C GLU A 56 0.03 -7.07 -27.61
N ALA A 57 -0.99 -7.75 -27.07
CA ALA A 57 -2.40 -7.51 -27.43
C ALA A 57 -2.99 -6.23 -26.81
N LEU A 58 -2.26 -5.56 -25.91
CA LEU A 58 -2.73 -4.31 -25.30
C LEU A 58 -2.76 -3.17 -26.32
N PRO A 59 -3.74 -2.24 -26.24
CA PRO A 59 -3.65 -0.95 -26.92
C PRO A 59 -2.36 -0.20 -26.57
N VAL A 60 -1.87 0.63 -27.49
CA VAL A 60 -0.61 1.39 -27.33
C VAL A 60 -0.60 2.17 -26.02
N ALA A 61 -1.67 2.90 -25.71
CA ALA A 61 -1.79 3.67 -24.47
C ALA A 61 -1.67 2.79 -23.20
N CYS A 62 -2.24 1.58 -23.22
CA CYS A 62 -2.12 0.64 -22.11
C CYS A 62 -0.69 0.11 -21.95
N ARG A 63 0.02 -0.15 -23.06
CA ARG A 63 1.45 -0.53 -23.01
C ARG A 63 2.31 0.59 -22.43
N MET A 64 2.03 1.84 -22.79
CA MET A 64 2.72 3.01 -22.23
C MET A 64 2.47 3.13 -20.72
N LEU A 65 1.23 2.91 -20.27
CA LEU A 65 0.91 2.89 -18.84
C LEU A 65 1.66 1.79 -18.09
N VAL A 66 1.69 0.57 -18.65
CA VAL A 66 2.45 -0.54 -18.05
C VAL A 66 3.94 -0.21 -17.95
N ALA A 67 4.52 0.40 -18.98
CA ALA A 67 5.92 0.83 -18.96
C ALA A 67 6.17 1.87 -17.86
N HIS A 68 5.30 2.88 -17.75
CA HIS A 68 5.39 3.91 -16.71
C HIS A 68 5.27 3.33 -15.29
N LEU A 69 4.29 2.45 -15.05
CA LEU A 69 4.09 1.83 -13.74
C LEU A 69 5.18 0.83 -13.34
N ARG A 70 5.95 0.31 -14.30
CA ARG A 70 7.12 -0.55 -14.05
C ARG A 70 8.39 0.24 -13.71
N GLY A 71 8.32 1.58 -13.66
CA GLY A 71 9.49 2.43 -13.41
C GLY A 71 10.35 2.65 -14.64
N GLY A 72 9.74 2.72 -15.82
CA GLY A 72 10.37 3.29 -17.01
C GLY A 72 10.78 4.74 -16.82
#